data_AF-A0A1X2HK87-F1
#
_entry.id   AF-A0A1X2HK87-F1
#
_cell.length_a   1.000
_cell.length_b   1.000
_cell.length_c   1.000
_cell.angle_alpha   90.00
_cell.angle_beta   90.00
_cell.angle_gamma   90.00
#
_symmetry.space_group_name_H-M   'P 1'
#
loop_
_entity.id
_entity.type
_entity.pdbx_description
1 polymer ?
#
loop_
_entity_poly.entity_id
_entity_poly.type
_entity_poly.pdbx_seq_one_letter_code
_entity_poly.pdbx_strand_id
1 'polypeptide(L)'
;KPTYRQGTQCTTIDYIFCHPSLLPSIGRTTQRFLLPEFTDHAQINLILHLDKPHIGPGTWRFNTQLLEQQDFCELLVETLDTFFQETTNFTSKQLQWDTLKTVIKKTAIGFTEGSSSKRKSRLAML
;
A
#
# COMPACT_ATOMS: atom_id res chain seq x y z
N LYS A 1 13.51 8.60 23.28
CA LYS A 1 14.56 9.10 22.36
C LYS A 1 13.91 10.20 21.51
N PRO A 2 14.64 11.28 21.17
CA PRO A 2 14.04 12.40 20.42
C PRO A 2 13.59 11.94 19.04
N THR A 3 12.39 12.33 18.64
CA THR A 3 11.80 12.01 17.33
C THR A 3 11.79 13.21 16.41
N TYR A 4 12.19 14.37 16.89
CA TYR A 4 12.28 15.61 16.14
C TYR A 4 13.63 16.29 16.41
N ARG A 5 14.26 16.82 15.37
CA ARG A 5 15.53 17.55 15.44
C ARG A 5 15.56 18.71 14.44
N GLN A 6 15.64 19.93 14.94
CA GLN A 6 15.84 21.12 14.11
C GLN A 6 16.82 22.07 14.79
N GLY A 7 18.01 22.23 14.21
CA GLY A 7 19.09 23.02 14.79
C GLY A 7 19.48 22.51 16.18
N THR A 8 19.30 23.33 17.21
CA THR A 8 19.55 22.97 18.61
C THR A 8 18.35 22.32 19.31
N GLN A 9 17.16 22.36 18.68
CA GLN A 9 15.95 21.77 19.25
C GLN A 9 15.93 20.26 19.01
N CYS A 10 15.65 19.52 20.07
CA CYS A 10 15.65 18.06 20.06
C CYS A 10 14.56 17.57 21.03
N THR A 11 13.40 17.20 20.49
CA THR A 11 12.21 16.87 21.29
C THR A 11 11.64 15.50 20.88
N THR A 12 10.75 14.95 21.72
CA THR A 12 10.00 13.72 21.43
C THR A 12 8.54 14.11 21.28
N ILE A 13 8.05 14.17 20.04
CA ILE A 13 6.69 14.65 19.72
C ILE A 13 5.86 13.62 18.96
N ASP A 14 6.46 12.50 18.58
CA ASP A 14 5.81 11.43 17.82
C ASP A 14 5.64 10.19 18.72
N TYR A 15 4.41 9.70 18.85
CA TYR A 15 4.04 8.61 19.73
C TYR A 15 3.15 7.60 19.00
N ILE A 16 3.39 6.31 19.25
CA ILE A 16 2.49 5.23 18.83
C ILE A 16 1.96 4.57 20.10
N PHE A 17 0.67 4.75 20.36
CA PHE A 17 -0.02 4.10 21.47
C PHE A 17 -0.68 2.80 20.98
N CYS A 18 -0.73 1.79 21.85
CA CYS A 18 -1.44 0.54 21.59
C CYS A 18 -2.15 0.06 22.84
N HIS A 19 -3.22 -0.71 22.67
CA HIS A 19 -3.91 -1.34 23.78
C HIS A 19 -3.02 -2.44 24.40
N PRO A 20 -3.01 -2.64 25.74
CA PRO A 20 -2.17 -3.65 26.40
C PRO A 20 -2.33 -5.07 25.84
N SER A 21 -3.49 -5.42 25.29
CA SER A 21 -3.73 -6.72 24.65
C SER A 21 -2.87 -6.96 23.41
N LEU A 22 -2.33 -5.92 22.79
CA LEU A 22 -1.49 -6.02 21.59
C LEU A 22 -0.01 -6.18 21.93
N LEU A 23 0.40 -6.00 23.20
CA LEU A 23 1.80 -6.12 23.62
C LEU A 23 2.45 -7.46 23.22
N PRO A 24 1.76 -8.62 23.34
CA PRO A 24 2.36 -9.90 22.92
C PRO A 24 2.61 -9.99 21.40
N SER A 25 1.86 -9.21 20.62
CA SER A 25 1.98 -9.13 19.16
C SER A 25 3.04 -8.13 18.70
N ILE A 26 3.64 -7.35 19.59
CA ILE A 26 4.65 -6.36 19.21
C ILE A 26 5.97 -7.08 18.91
N GLY A 27 6.38 -6.97 17.65
CA GLY A 27 7.70 -7.36 17.19
C GLY A 27 8.71 -6.23 17.35
N ARG A 28 9.69 -6.20 16.45
CA ARG A 28 10.75 -5.20 16.46
C ARG A 28 10.20 -3.77 16.34
N THR A 29 10.65 -2.88 17.22
CA THR A 29 10.44 -1.43 17.12
C THR A 29 11.75 -0.75 16.72
N THR A 30 11.66 0.25 15.85
CA THR A 30 12.83 1.02 15.43
C THR A 30 12.52 2.50 15.36
N GLN A 31 13.54 3.30 15.56
CA GLN A 31 13.51 4.73 15.35
C GLN A 31 14.75 5.12 14.55
N ARG A 32 14.57 5.80 13.43
CA ARG A 32 15.67 6.22 12.54
C ARG A 32 15.43 7.62 12.00
N PHE A 33 16.43 8.48 12.11
CA PHE A 33 16.46 9.73 11.35
C PHE A 33 16.79 9.45 9.89
N LEU A 34 16.00 10.03 8.99
CA LEU A 34 16.27 10.02 7.56
C LEU A 34 17.22 11.18 7.22
N LEU A 35 17.48 11.36 5.92
CA LEU A 35 18.26 12.49 5.43
C LEU A 35 17.57 13.82 5.85
N PRO A 36 18.30 14.77 6.47
CA PRO A 36 17.74 16.03 6.96
C PRO A 36 17.07 16.88 5.88
N GLU A 37 17.45 16.71 4.60
CA GLU A 37 16.85 17.40 3.46
C GLU A 37 15.40 16.96 3.19
N PHE A 38 15.01 15.78 3.70
CA PHE A 38 13.66 15.25 3.53
C PHE A 38 12.77 15.51 4.73
N THR A 39 13.31 15.46 5.95
CA THR A 39 12.53 15.65 7.16
C THR A 39 13.42 15.89 8.38
N ASP A 40 12.93 16.71 9.30
CA ASP A 40 13.45 16.94 10.66
C ASP A 40 12.88 15.93 11.69
N HIS A 41 12.01 15.01 11.26
CA HIS A 41 11.47 13.93 12.08
C HIS A 41 12.22 12.60 11.89
N ALA A 42 12.27 11.81 12.96
CA ALA A 42 12.66 10.42 12.91
C ALA A 42 11.47 9.56 12.49
N GLN A 43 11.72 8.66 11.55
CA GLN A 43 10.78 7.59 11.25
C GLN A 43 10.71 6.62 12.44
N ILE A 44 9.50 6.39 12.94
CA ILE A 44 9.19 5.37 13.95
C ILE A 44 8.53 4.20 13.24
N ASN A 45 9.05 3.00 13.46
CA ASN A 45 8.44 1.76 12.97
C ASN A 45 8.09 0.83 14.13
N LEU A 46 6.90 0.23 14.06
CA LEU A 46 6.39 -0.80 14.95
C LEU A 46 5.95 -1.99 14.09
N ILE A 47 6.47 -3.18 14.37
CA ILE A 47 5.97 -4.41 13.75
C ILE A 47 4.90 -5.00 14.66
N LEU A 48 3.72 -5.30 14.11
CA LEU A 48 2.64 -6.00 14.79
C LEU A 48 2.40 -7.36 14.12
N HIS A 49 2.63 -8.42 14.87
CA HIS A 49 2.31 -9.80 14.52
C HIS A 49 0.85 -10.09 14.91
N LEU A 50 -0.05 -9.69 14.02
CA LEU A 50 -1.45 -10.04 14.16
C LEU A 50 -1.65 -11.44 13.58
N ASP A 51 -2.27 -12.34 14.37
CA ASP A 51 -2.84 -13.56 13.82
C ASP A 51 -3.80 -13.19 12.68
N LYS A 52 -3.85 -14.05 11.64
CA LYS A 52 -4.51 -13.78 10.36
C LYS A 52 -5.78 -12.95 10.59
N PRO A 53 -5.80 -11.66 10.23
CA PRO A 53 -6.97 -10.84 10.48
C PRO A 53 -8.15 -11.52 9.79
N HIS A 54 -9.27 -11.62 10.49
CA HIS A 54 -10.52 -12.02 9.86
C HIS A 54 -10.88 -10.89 8.88
N ILE A 55 -10.43 -11.03 7.63
CA ILE A 55 -10.68 -10.05 6.57
C ILE A 55 -12.16 -10.18 6.24
N GLY A 56 -12.97 -9.35 6.90
CA GLY A 56 -14.39 -9.26 6.61
C GLY A 56 -14.64 -8.83 5.17
N PRO A 57 -15.85 -9.10 4.63
CA PRO A 57 -16.26 -8.59 3.33
C PRO A 57 -16.04 -7.07 3.25
N GLY A 58 -15.41 -6.60 2.17
CA GLY A 58 -15.14 -5.18 1.93
C GLY A 58 -13.68 -4.74 2.03
N THR A 59 -12.81 -5.55 2.65
CA THR A 59 -11.36 -5.25 2.66
C THR A 59 -10.71 -5.87 1.43
N TRP A 60 -10.35 -5.03 0.46
CA TRP A 60 -9.61 -5.47 -0.71
C TRP A 60 -8.10 -5.40 -0.47
N ARG A 61 -7.40 -6.50 -0.78
CA ARG A 61 -5.94 -6.57 -0.84
C ARG A 61 -5.54 -6.99 -2.25
N PHE A 62 -4.54 -6.32 -2.80
CA PHE A 62 -4.01 -6.70 -4.10
C PHE A 62 -3.43 -8.13 -4.07
N ASN A 63 -3.83 -8.96 -5.04
CA ASN A 63 -3.26 -10.29 -5.20
C ASN A 63 -1.90 -10.17 -5.90
N THR A 64 -0.82 -10.30 -5.13
CA THR A 64 0.55 -10.13 -5.66
C THR A 64 0.94 -11.19 -6.68
N GLN A 65 0.25 -12.33 -6.73
CA GLN A 65 0.49 -13.36 -7.75
C GLN A 65 0.16 -12.88 -9.17
N LEU A 66 -0.64 -11.81 -9.32
CA LEU A 66 -0.88 -11.21 -10.63
C LEU A 66 0.40 -10.66 -11.25
N LEU A 67 1.38 -10.26 -10.44
CA LEU A 67 2.67 -9.75 -10.91
C LEU A 67 3.56 -10.86 -11.51
N GLU A 68 3.20 -12.12 -11.33
CA GLU A 68 3.86 -13.26 -11.99
C GLU A 68 3.28 -13.53 -13.38
N GLN A 69 2.18 -12.84 -13.76
CA GLN A 69 1.49 -13.03 -15.03
C GLN A 69 1.86 -11.90 -15.99
N GLN A 70 2.59 -12.25 -17.05
CA GLN A 70 3.09 -11.28 -18.03
C GLN A 70 1.96 -10.42 -18.65
N ASP A 71 0.84 -11.04 -19.04
CA ASP A 71 -0.33 -10.35 -19.59
C ASP A 71 -0.89 -9.27 -18.64
N PHE A 72 -0.86 -9.53 -17.33
CA PHE A 72 -1.30 -8.54 -16.34
C PHE A 72 -0.30 -7.40 -16.21
N CYS A 73 1.00 -7.71 -16.20
CA CYS A 73 2.06 -6.70 -16.13
C CYS A 73 1.99 -5.75 -17.33
N GLU A 74 1.78 -6.27 -18.54
CA GLU A 74 1.61 -5.47 -19.75
C GLU A 74 0.39 -4.55 -19.67
N LEU A 75 -0.77 -5.10 -19.28
CA LEU A 75 -1.98 -4.31 -19.06
C LEU A 75 -1.79 -3.22 -18.00
N LEU A 76 -1.09 -3.54 -16.91
CA LEU A 76 -0.83 -2.59 -15.83
C LEU A 76 0.07 -1.45 -16.31
N VAL A 77 1.13 -1.73 -17.06
CA VAL A 77 2.01 -0.71 -17.64
C VAL A 77 1.24 0.22 -18.57
N GLU A 78 0.46 -0.32 -19.51
CA GLU A 78 -0.36 0.48 -20.42
C GLU A 78 -1.38 1.36 -19.67
N THR A 79 -2.00 0.82 -18.62
CA THR A 79 -2.91 1.57 -17.76
C THR A 79 -2.20 2.74 -17.06
N LEU A 80 -1.00 2.51 -16.55
CA LEU A 80 -0.20 3.55 -15.87
C LEU A 80 0.24 4.63 -16.85
N ASP A 81 0.73 4.25 -18.03
CA ASP A 81 1.13 5.18 -19.08
C ASP A 81 -0.05 6.07 -19.48
N THR A 82 -1.23 5.47 -19.69
CA THR A 82 -2.46 6.21 -19.98
C THR A 82 -2.79 7.19 -18.85
N PHE A 83 -2.76 6.75 -17.59
CA PHE A 83 -3.07 7.60 -16.45
C PHE A 83 -2.13 8.82 -16.33
N PHE A 84 -0.84 8.65 -16.63
CA PHE A 84 0.13 9.74 -16.56
C PHE A 84 0.18 10.62 -17.82
N GLN A 85 -0.24 10.10 -18.97
CA GLN A 85 -0.38 10.87 -20.21
C GLN A 85 -1.65 11.71 -20.22
N GLU A 86 -2.71 11.29 -19.53
CA GLU A 86 -3.91 12.09 -19.35
C GLU A 86 -3.57 13.41 -18.64
N THR A 87 -3.88 14.53 -19.30
CA THR A 87 -3.83 15.89 -18.71
C THR A 87 -4.99 16.12 -17.74
N THR A 88 -5.11 15.24 -16.73
CA THR A 88 -6.06 15.40 -15.66
C THR A 88 -5.49 16.36 -14.62
N ASN A 89 -6.14 17.51 -14.47
CA ASN A 89 -5.76 18.50 -13.45
C ASN A 89 -6.26 18.04 -12.08
N PHE A 90 -5.38 17.40 -11.31
CA PHE A 90 -5.65 17.07 -9.91
C PHE A 90 -5.46 18.31 -9.02
N THR A 91 -6.41 18.55 -8.12
CA THR A 91 -6.34 19.67 -7.17
C THR A 91 -5.27 19.50 -6.09
N SER A 92 -4.79 18.27 -5.87
CA SER A 92 -3.67 17.97 -4.96
C SER A 92 -2.95 16.68 -5.35
N LYS A 93 -1.70 16.53 -4.89
CA LYS A 93 -0.93 15.28 -5.00
C LYS A 93 -1.60 14.11 -4.27
N GLN A 94 -2.29 14.39 -3.17
CA GLN A 94 -3.06 13.38 -2.43
C GLN A 94 -4.19 12.81 -3.29
N LEU A 95 -4.97 13.67 -3.94
CA LEU A 95 -6.04 13.25 -4.83
C LEU A 95 -5.50 12.43 -6.02
N GLN A 96 -4.41 12.90 -6.64
CA GLN A 96 -3.74 12.15 -7.72
C GLN A 96 -3.36 10.73 -7.27
N TRP A 97 -2.77 10.60 -6.08
CA TRP A 97 -2.39 9.30 -5.51
C TRP A 97 -3.59 8.39 -5.21
N ASP A 98 -4.67 8.94 -4.67
CA ASP A 98 -5.89 8.19 -4.36
C ASP A 98 -6.60 7.70 -5.63
N THR A 99 -6.63 8.52 -6.68
CA THR A 99 -7.14 8.13 -7.99
C THR A 99 -6.28 7.03 -8.60
N LEU A 100 -4.95 7.18 -8.60
CA LEU A 100 -4.03 6.17 -9.13
C LEU A 100 -4.23 4.80 -8.46
N LYS A 101 -4.29 4.77 -7.12
CA LYS A 101 -4.56 3.53 -6.37
C LYS A 101 -5.88 2.88 -6.80
N THR A 102 -6.91 3.69 -7.05
CA THR A 102 -8.22 3.21 -7.50
C THR A 102 -8.15 2.60 -8.89
N VAL A 103 -7.42 3.22 -9.81
CA VAL A 103 -7.18 2.71 -11.16
C VAL A 103 -6.49 1.35 -11.09
N ILE A 104 -5.36 1.24 -10.38
CA ILE A 104 -4.62 -0.03 -10.20
C ILE A 104 -5.54 -1.13 -9.64
N LYS A 105 -6.33 -0.80 -8.60
CA LYS A 105 -7.29 -1.73 -8.01
C LYS A 105 -8.32 -2.24 -9.02
N LYS A 106 -8.92 -1.34 -9.81
CA LYS A 106 -9.93 -1.70 -10.82
C LYS A 106 -9.33 -2.58 -11.91
N THR A 107 -8.13 -2.24 -12.39
CA THR A 107 -7.40 -3.04 -13.39
C THR A 107 -7.15 -4.47 -12.88
N ALA A 108 -6.67 -4.60 -11.64
CA ALA A 108 -6.45 -5.91 -11.01
C ALA A 108 -7.73 -6.75 -10.89
N ILE A 109 -8.82 -6.13 -10.41
CA ILE A 109 -10.13 -6.80 -10.28
C ILE A 109 -10.63 -7.24 -11.67
N GLY A 110 -10.68 -6.32 -12.64
CA GLY A 110 -11.18 -6.62 -13.98
C GLY A 110 -10.39 -7.73 -14.68
N PHE A 111 -9.06 -7.73 -14.55
CA PHE A 111 -8.21 -8.80 -15.07
C PHE A 111 -8.55 -10.17 -14.45
N THR A 112 -8.76 -10.23 -13.13
CA THR A 112 -9.11 -11.49 -12.44
C THR A 112 -10.49 -12.01 -12.79
N GLU A 113 -11.46 -11.12 -13.00
CA GLU A 113 -12.82 -11.49 -13.43
C GLU A 113 -12.80 -12.10 -14.83
N GLY A 114 -12.07 -11.47 -15.77
CA GLY A 114 -11.89 -11.99 -17.13
C GLY A 114 -11.22 -13.37 -17.17
N SER A 115 -10.17 -13.55 -16.38
CA SER A 115 -9.45 -14.83 -16.26
C SER A 115 -10.28 -15.93 -15.56
N SER A 116 -11.12 -15.56 -14.60
CA SER A 116 -12.02 -16.50 -13.92
C SER A 116 -13.11 -17.04 -14.85
N SER A 117 -13.65 -16.20 -15.74
CA SER A 117 -14.57 -16.63 -16.79
C SER A 117 -13.90 -17.60 -17.76
N LYS A 118 -12.69 -17.27 -18.26
CA LYS A 118 -11.90 -18.17 -19.12
C LYS A 118 -11.63 -19.52 -18.46
N ARG A 119 -11.30 -19.53 -17.16
CA ARG A 119 -11.04 -20.75 -16.38
C ARG A 119 -12.30 -21.61 -16.18
N LYS A 120 -13.46 -21.01 -15.91
CA LYS A 120 -14.75 -21.72 -15.84
C LYS A 120 -15.12 -22.35 -17.17
N SER A 121 -14.99 -21.61 -18.27
CA SER A 121 -15.25 -22.13 -19.62
C SER A 121 -14.33 -23.31 -19.96
N ARG A 122 -13.05 -23.26 -19.58
CA ARG A 122 -12.10 -24.35 -19.80
C ARG A 122 -12.44 -25.60 -18.98
N LEU A 123 -12.87 -25.43 -17.74
CA LEU A 123 -13.28 -26.56 -16.88
C LEU A 123 -14.60 -27.20 -17.32
N ALA A 124 -15.49 -26.45 -17.97
CA ALA A 124 -16.75 -26.96 -18.51
C ALA A 124 -16.58 -27.73 -19.85
N MET A 125 -15.39 -27.66 -20.47
CA MET A 125 -15.04 -28.42 -21.68
C MET A 125 -14.25 -29.72 -21.37
N LEU A 126 -13.98 -29.99 -20.09
CA LEU A 126 -13.37 -31.25 -19.62
C LEU A 126 -14.47 -32.19 -19.12
#